data_AF-A0A0F8HIE7-F1
#
_entry.id   AF-A0A0F8HIE7-F1
#
_cell.length_a   1.000
_cell.length_b   1.000
_cell.length_c   1.000
_cell.angle_alpha   90.00
_cell.angle_beta   90.00
_cell.angle_gamma   90.00
#
_symmetry.space_group_name_H-M   'P 1'
#
loop_
_entity.id
_entity.type
_entity.pdbx_description
1 polymer ?
#
loop_
_entity_poly.entity_id
_entity_poly.type
_entity_poly.pdbx_seq_one_letter_code
_entity_poly.pdbx_strand_id
1 'polypeptide(L)'
;MDEDTKRHLHEFYDILYNNLERERKPKNNSIILSFLEMRGNSRNEIMNISVRNFPNIDKHSLDLLLTEGLIQTSSDINSFIITSKGVWVVEKEKGIIDEEILLNYINDKYFIKKDKSITDKEKVVLFSMMSARAFSEKSAVDLNKNRSVLDRWKSIIDASSEKLSSLGYVSKEKVTDLYGKSGNEHVVSGLFRRNTGLPGKTNWIYKYTGEKKYYLDIYDGSEIYREKLSYLFWIIFEGNVSSQKRDEIINFCNEISANMSIFVFDSTEHLFSMPVCDILVKDCLMDSIISKKKWENRT
;
A
#
# COMPACT_ATOMS: atom_id res chain seq x y z
N MET A 1 -31.70 -21.58 22.29
CA MET A 1 -31.81 -22.49 21.14
C MET A 1 -31.68 -23.90 21.67
N ASP A 2 -32.60 -24.79 21.35
CA ASP A 2 -32.52 -26.21 21.71
C ASP A 2 -31.36 -26.90 20.98
N GLU A 3 -30.98 -28.08 21.46
CA GLU A 3 -29.81 -28.81 20.97
C GLU A 3 -29.96 -29.31 19.52
N ASP A 4 -31.17 -29.64 19.07
CA ASP A 4 -31.42 -30.06 17.69
C ASP A 4 -31.24 -28.88 16.71
N THR A 5 -31.81 -27.72 17.04
CA THR A 5 -31.62 -26.50 16.23
C THR A 5 -30.15 -26.08 16.19
N LYS A 6 -29.44 -26.15 17.32
CA LYS A 6 -27.99 -25.86 17.37
C LYS A 6 -27.19 -26.83 16.49
N ARG A 7 -27.50 -28.13 16.54
CA ARG A 7 -26.85 -29.14 15.69
C ARG A 7 -26.98 -28.75 14.21
N HIS A 8 -28.17 -28.36 13.77
CA HIS A 8 -28.38 -27.94 12.38
C HIS A 8 -27.60 -26.68 12.03
N LEU A 9 -27.54 -25.68 12.91
CA LEU A 9 -26.69 -24.50 12.69
C LEU A 9 -25.21 -24.88 12.54
N HIS A 10 -24.72 -25.80 13.37
CA HIS A 10 -23.35 -26.31 13.29
C HIS A 10 -23.11 -27.07 11.97
N GLU A 11 -24.07 -27.84 11.46
CA GLU A 11 -23.96 -28.50 10.15
C GLU A 11 -23.78 -27.47 9.02
N PHE A 12 -24.57 -26.40 9.00
CA PHE A 12 -24.38 -25.31 8.04
C PHE A 12 -23.00 -24.66 8.16
N TYR A 13 -22.54 -24.42 9.40
CA TYR A 13 -21.22 -23.84 9.67
C TYR A 13 -20.10 -24.75 9.15
N ASP A 14 -20.14 -26.05 9.47
CA ASP A 14 -19.09 -26.99 9.11
C ASP A 14 -19.01 -27.17 7.59
N ILE A 15 -20.14 -27.12 6.87
CA ILE A 15 -20.15 -27.13 5.41
C ILE A 15 -19.42 -25.91 4.84
N LEU A 16 -19.73 -24.71 5.34
CA LEU A 16 -19.06 -23.48 4.91
C LEU A 16 -17.58 -23.51 5.26
N TYR A 17 -17.22 -23.97 6.47
CA TYR A 17 -15.84 -24.08 6.94
C TYR A 17 -15.03 -25.02 6.05
N ASN A 18 -15.56 -26.22 5.78
CA ASN A 18 -14.89 -27.24 4.96
C ASN A 18 -14.69 -26.78 3.52
N ASN A 19 -15.69 -26.10 2.94
CA ASN A 19 -15.57 -25.53 1.59
C ASN A 19 -14.55 -24.39 1.57
N LEU A 20 -14.55 -23.53 2.60
CA LEU A 20 -13.51 -22.51 2.74
C LEU A 20 -12.12 -23.15 2.81
N GLU A 21 -11.93 -24.16 3.66
CA GLU A 21 -10.63 -24.82 3.86
C GLU A 21 -10.09 -25.48 2.58
N ARG A 22 -10.96 -26.10 1.78
CA ARG A 22 -10.61 -26.68 0.48
C ARG A 22 -10.08 -25.64 -0.50
N GLU A 23 -10.71 -24.47 -0.54
CA GLU A 23 -10.29 -23.38 -1.43
C GLU A 23 -9.10 -22.60 -0.87
N ARG A 24 -9.03 -22.43 0.45
CA ARG A 24 -8.01 -21.64 1.13
C ARG A 24 -7.95 -21.93 2.63
N LYS A 25 -6.73 -21.99 3.18
CA LYS A 25 -6.50 -22.04 4.63
C LYS A 25 -7.24 -20.89 5.38
N PRO A 26 -8.16 -21.21 6.32
CA PRO A 26 -8.85 -20.21 7.11
C PRO A 26 -7.89 -19.38 7.97
N LYS A 27 -8.20 -18.09 8.15
CA LYS A 27 -7.47 -17.16 9.02
C LYS A 27 -7.88 -17.37 10.46
N ASN A 28 -6.92 -17.73 11.31
CA ASN A 28 -7.14 -17.99 12.74
C ASN A 28 -8.30 -18.98 12.98
N ASN A 29 -8.52 -19.93 12.07
CA ASN A 29 -9.64 -20.86 12.09
C ASN A 29 -11.03 -20.19 12.09
N SER A 30 -11.14 -18.93 11.68
CA SER A 30 -12.39 -18.17 11.57
C SER A 30 -12.76 -17.92 10.11
N ILE A 31 -14.00 -18.27 9.76
CA ILE A 31 -14.66 -17.91 8.50
C ILE A 31 -14.85 -16.40 8.43
N ILE A 32 -15.29 -15.75 9.52
CA ILE A 32 -15.51 -14.29 9.56
C ILE A 32 -14.22 -13.53 9.20
N LEU A 33 -13.13 -13.82 9.91
CA LEU A 33 -11.85 -13.15 9.66
C LEU A 33 -11.32 -13.46 8.25
N SER A 34 -11.53 -14.69 7.76
CA SER A 34 -11.18 -15.05 6.39
C SER A 34 -11.96 -14.22 5.37
N PHE A 35 -13.26 -14.07 5.56
CA PHE A 35 -14.16 -13.40 4.64
C PHE A 35 -13.94 -11.88 4.59
N LEU A 36 -13.46 -11.26 5.67
CA LEU A 36 -13.08 -9.84 5.69
C LEU A 36 -11.92 -9.52 4.73
N GLU A 37 -11.01 -10.46 4.49
CA GLU A 37 -9.89 -10.29 3.55
C GLU A 37 -10.19 -10.77 2.12
N MET A 38 -11.32 -11.43 1.92
CA MET A 38 -11.65 -12.04 0.64
C MET A 38 -12.26 -11.06 -0.35
N ARG A 39 -11.93 -11.24 -1.64
CA ARG A 39 -12.61 -10.54 -2.73
C ARG A 39 -14.06 -11.00 -2.82
N GLY A 40 -14.94 -10.10 -3.28
CA GLY A 40 -16.38 -10.36 -3.41
C GLY A 40 -16.69 -11.64 -4.20
N ASN A 41 -16.06 -11.83 -5.37
CA ASN A 41 -16.33 -13.00 -6.22
C ASN A 41 -15.94 -14.32 -5.55
N SER A 42 -14.74 -14.42 -4.97
CA SER A 42 -14.28 -15.63 -4.28
C SER A 42 -15.15 -15.95 -3.06
N ARG A 43 -15.58 -14.92 -2.32
CA ARG A 43 -16.52 -15.09 -1.21
C ARG A 43 -17.87 -15.61 -1.69
N ASN A 44 -18.40 -15.04 -2.76
CA ASN A 44 -19.69 -15.47 -3.34
C ASN A 44 -19.63 -16.90 -3.88
N GLU A 45 -18.52 -17.28 -4.50
CA GLU A 45 -18.29 -18.65 -4.98
C GLU A 45 -18.32 -19.66 -3.82
N ILE A 46 -17.57 -19.41 -2.74
CA ILE A 46 -17.56 -20.27 -1.54
C ILE A 46 -18.94 -20.33 -0.89
N MET A 47 -19.65 -19.21 -0.82
CA MET A 47 -21.02 -19.18 -0.34
C MET A 47 -21.93 -20.06 -1.22
N ASN A 48 -21.90 -19.87 -2.54
CA ASN A 48 -22.74 -20.61 -3.47
C ASN A 48 -22.52 -22.14 -3.39
N ILE A 49 -21.28 -22.62 -3.31
CA ILE A 49 -21.01 -24.06 -3.17
C ILE A 49 -21.40 -24.63 -1.80
N SER A 50 -21.63 -23.76 -0.81
CA SER A 50 -22.06 -24.09 0.54
C SER A 50 -23.58 -24.08 0.71
N VAL A 51 -24.32 -23.68 -0.32
CA VAL A 51 -25.79 -23.79 -0.35
C VAL A 51 -26.20 -25.25 -0.28
N ARG A 52 -27.20 -25.56 0.55
CA ARG A 52 -27.69 -26.93 0.71
C ARG A 52 -29.20 -26.99 0.86
N ASN A 53 -29.74 -28.08 0.33
CA ASN A 53 -31.07 -28.55 0.69
C ASN A 53 -30.93 -29.43 1.92
N PHE A 54 -31.68 -29.12 2.96
CA PHE A 54 -31.76 -29.95 4.16
C PHE A 54 -33.15 -30.57 4.25
N PRO A 55 -33.39 -31.71 3.57
CA PRO A 55 -34.71 -32.34 3.55
C PRO A 55 -35.16 -32.86 4.92
N ASN A 56 -34.24 -32.97 5.89
CA ASN A 56 -34.47 -33.57 7.21
C ASN A 56 -34.42 -32.57 8.37
N ILE A 57 -34.35 -31.26 8.12
CA ILE A 57 -34.53 -30.27 9.20
C ILE A 57 -36.01 -30.20 9.53
N ASP A 58 -36.37 -30.35 10.80
CA ASP A 58 -37.75 -30.17 11.23
C ASP A 58 -38.19 -28.71 11.06
N LYS A 59 -39.48 -28.51 10.80
CA LYS A 59 -40.01 -27.19 10.46
C LYS A 59 -39.78 -26.15 11.57
N HIS A 60 -39.83 -26.57 12.83
CA HIS A 60 -39.65 -25.65 13.96
C HIS A 60 -38.20 -25.14 14.02
N SER A 61 -37.21 -26.02 13.91
CA SER A 61 -35.79 -25.64 13.84
C SER A 61 -35.51 -24.73 12.64
N LEU A 62 -36.07 -25.06 11.47
CA LEU A 62 -35.89 -24.26 10.26
C LEU A 62 -36.46 -22.83 10.43
N ASP A 63 -37.70 -22.73 10.90
CA ASP A 63 -38.38 -21.46 11.11
C ASP A 63 -37.62 -20.60 12.14
N LEU A 64 -37.09 -21.22 13.20
CA LEU A 64 -36.28 -20.53 14.21
C LEU A 64 -34.97 -19.99 13.63
N LEU A 65 -34.20 -20.80 12.89
CA LEU A 65 -32.94 -20.39 12.27
C LEU A 65 -33.13 -19.25 11.26
N LEU A 66 -34.22 -19.28 10.48
CA LEU A 66 -34.58 -18.23 9.53
C LEU A 66 -35.04 -16.95 10.24
N THR A 67 -35.92 -17.08 11.24
CA THR A 67 -36.47 -15.92 11.98
C THR A 67 -35.38 -15.20 12.76
N GLU A 68 -34.44 -15.94 13.34
CA GLU A 68 -33.25 -15.37 13.98
C GLU A 68 -32.22 -14.84 12.98
N GLY A 69 -32.42 -15.06 11.68
CA GLY A 69 -31.49 -14.63 10.63
C GLY A 69 -30.13 -15.31 10.71
N LEU A 70 -30.05 -16.52 11.27
CA LEU A 70 -28.82 -17.32 11.37
C LEU A 70 -28.54 -18.05 10.06
N ILE A 71 -29.59 -18.36 9.31
CA ILE A 71 -29.53 -18.83 7.92
C ILE A 71 -30.44 -17.96 7.04
N GLN A 72 -30.28 -18.07 5.72
CA GLN A 72 -31.11 -17.38 4.73
C GLN A 72 -31.43 -18.31 3.55
N THR A 73 -32.50 -17.99 2.82
CA THR A 73 -32.88 -18.67 1.57
C THR A 73 -31.91 -18.34 0.45
N SER A 74 -31.59 -19.33 -0.38
CA SER A 74 -30.85 -19.17 -1.63
C SER A 74 -31.78 -18.96 -2.84
N SER A 75 -31.22 -18.87 -4.05
CA SER A 75 -31.97 -18.74 -5.30
C SER A 75 -32.80 -19.98 -5.67
N ASP A 76 -32.42 -21.15 -5.14
CA ASP A 76 -33.10 -22.42 -5.42
C ASP A 76 -34.15 -22.77 -4.34
N ILE A 77 -35.18 -23.50 -4.76
CA ILE A 77 -36.28 -23.92 -3.87
C ILE A 77 -35.75 -24.82 -2.75
N ASN A 78 -36.12 -24.52 -1.51
CA ASN A 78 -35.72 -25.25 -0.30
C ASN A 78 -34.20 -25.31 -0.05
N SER A 79 -33.46 -24.39 -0.66
CA SER A 79 -32.03 -24.22 -0.45
C SER A 79 -31.72 -23.12 0.54
N PHE A 80 -30.83 -23.41 1.49
CA PHE A 80 -30.46 -22.49 2.56
C PHE A 80 -28.95 -22.36 2.68
N ILE A 81 -28.52 -21.26 3.29
CA ILE A 81 -27.11 -20.97 3.58
C ILE A 81 -26.99 -20.19 4.89
N ILE A 82 -25.91 -20.41 5.63
CA ILE A 82 -25.62 -19.67 6.87
C ILE A 82 -25.33 -18.19 6.58
N THR A 83 -25.78 -17.31 7.47
CA THR A 83 -25.47 -15.88 7.43
C THR A 83 -24.20 -15.58 8.24
N SER A 84 -23.69 -14.35 8.14
CA SER A 84 -22.62 -13.89 9.05
C SER A 84 -23.03 -13.95 10.52
N LYS A 85 -24.32 -13.70 10.84
CA LYS A 85 -24.86 -13.83 12.20
C LYS A 85 -24.81 -15.28 12.66
N GLY A 86 -25.19 -16.23 11.81
CA GLY A 86 -25.09 -17.67 12.11
C GLY A 86 -23.66 -18.12 12.36
N VAL A 87 -22.73 -17.70 11.48
CA VAL A 87 -21.30 -17.99 11.66
C VAL A 87 -20.78 -17.41 12.97
N TRP A 88 -21.13 -16.16 13.30
CA TRP A 88 -20.72 -15.50 14.54
C TRP A 88 -21.17 -16.26 15.77
N VAL A 89 -22.42 -16.72 15.80
CA VAL A 89 -22.95 -17.51 16.93
C VAL A 89 -22.11 -18.77 17.15
N VAL A 90 -21.82 -19.53 16.09
CA VAL A 90 -21.05 -20.78 16.18
C VAL A 90 -19.59 -20.52 16.56
N GLU A 91 -18.93 -19.53 15.94
CA GLU A 91 -17.52 -19.23 16.25
C GLU A 91 -17.33 -18.67 17.66
N LYS A 92 -18.29 -17.87 18.14
CA LYS A 92 -18.30 -17.36 19.52
C LYS A 92 -18.50 -18.47 20.53
N GLU A 93 -19.42 -19.39 20.28
CA GLU A 93 -19.62 -20.58 21.13
C GLU A 93 -18.38 -21.48 21.16
N LYS A 94 -17.70 -21.66 20.01
CA LYS A 94 -16.45 -22.42 19.91
C LYS A 94 -15.23 -21.70 20.48
N GLY A 95 -15.35 -20.46 20.97
CA GLY A 95 -14.23 -19.65 21.46
C GLY A 95 -13.18 -19.29 20.40
N ILE A 96 -13.58 -19.33 19.12
CA ILE A 96 -12.70 -19.00 17.97
C ILE A 96 -12.60 -17.48 17.79
N ILE A 97 -13.70 -16.78 18.02
CA ILE A 97 -13.80 -15.32 17.90
C ILE A 97 -14.70 -14.77 19.00
N ASP A 98 -14.39 -13.57 19.46
CA ASP A 98 -15.26 -12.74 20.27
C ASP A 98 -15.09 -11.28 19.84
N GLU A 99 -15.77 -10.37 20.54
CA GLU A 99 -15.71 -8.94 20.27
C GLU A 99 -14.27 -8.40 20.35
N GLU A 100 -13.46 -8.87 21.30
CA GLU A 100 -12.08 -8.40 21.50
C GLU A 100 -11.18 -8.89 20.36
N ILE A 101 -11.24 -10.17 20.01
CA ILE A 101 -10.48 -10.77 18.90
C ILE A 101 -10.81 -10.07 17.59
N LEU A 102 -12.10 -9.81 17.32
CA LEU A 102 -12.53 -9.12 16.10
C LEU A 102 -11.99 -7.68 16.06
N LEU A 103 -12.12 -6.92 17.15
CA LEU A 103 -11.65 -5.54 17.22
C LEU A 103 -10.13 -5.45 17.08
N ASN A 104 -9.39 -6.32 17.76
CA ASN A 104 -7.94 -6.40 17.64
C ASN A 104 -7.52 -6.75 16.21
N TYR A 105 -8.18 -7.73 15.60
CA TYR A 105 -7.93 -8.09 14.20
C TYR A 105 -8.18 -6.92 13.25
N ILE A 106 -9.31 -6.21 13.40
CA ILE A 106 -9.63 -5.04 12.58
C ILE A 106 -8.58 -3.95 12.76
N ASN A 107 -8.22 -3.65 14.01
CA ASN A 107 -7.20 -2.66 14.34
C ASN A 107 -5.87 -3.02 13.67
N ASP A 108 -5.35 -4.21 13.90
CA ASP A 108 -4.04 -4.66 13.40
C ASP A 108 -3.98 -4.75 11.87
N LYS A 109 -5.13 -5.00 11.23
CA LYS A 109 -5.22 -5.18 9.79
C LYS A 109 -5.42 -3.88 9.04
N TYR A 110 -6.29 -3.01 9.54
CA TYR A 110 -6.81 -1.85 8.80
C TYR A 110 -6.41 -0.50 9.41
N PHE A 111 -6.11 -0.44 10.72
CA PHE A 111 -5.79 0.81 11.42
C PHE A 111 -4.32 0.92 11.81
N ILE A 112 -3.65 -0.19 12.14
CA ILE A 112 -2.20 -0.22 12.35
C ILE A 112 -1.51 -0.18 10.99
N LYS A 113 -0.72 0.87 10.80
CA LYS A 113 0.18 0.99 9.67
C LYS A 113 1.32 -0.01 9.85
N LYS A 114 1.41 -1.02 8.99
CA LYS A 114 2.55 -1.93 8.99
C LYS A 114 3.76 -1.20 8.39
N ASP A 115 4.81 -1.03 9.18
CA ASP A 115 6.09 -0.50 8.72
C ASP A 115 6.73 -1.45 7.71
N LYS A 116 6.37 -1.24 6.45
CA LYS A 116 7.04 -1.88 5.33
C LYS A 116 8.20 -1.00 4.94
N SER A 117 9.40 -1.55 5.00
CA SER A 117 10.57 -0.93 4.42
C SER A 117 10.33 -0.58 2.95
N ILE A 118 10.98 0.49 2.53
CA ILE A 118 10.95 0.93 1.14
C ILE A 118 11.83 -0.01 0.30
N THR A 119 11.31 -0.44 -0.83
CA THR A 119 12.02 -1.31 -1.78
C THR A 119 13.02 -0.51 -2.60
N ASP A 120 14.03 -1.16 -3.17
CA ASP A 120 15.01 -0.55 -4.05
C ASP A 120 14.38 0.28 -5.19
N LYS A 121 13.33 -0.24 -5.85
CA LYS A 121 12.61 0.50 -6.92
C LYS A 121 11.93 1.76 -6.39
N GLU A 122 11.32 1.67 -5.20
CA GLU A 122 10.70 2.83 -4.56
C GLU A 122 11.76 3.86 -4.09
N LYS A 123 12.94 3.42 -3.60
CA LYS A 123 14.08 4.30 -3.28
C LYS A 123 14.50 5.10 -4.52
N VAL A 124 14.61 4.44 -5.68
CA VAL A 124 14.92 5.12 -6.96
C VAL A 124 13.87 6.16 -7.30
N VAL A 125 12.57 5.84 -7.21
CA VAL A 125 11.49 6.80 -7.52
C VAL A 125 11.58 8.03 -6.61
N LEU A 126 11.69 7.84 -5.30
CA LEU A 126 11.80 8.97 -4.36
C LEU A 126 13.05 9.81 -4.63
N PHE A 127 14.20 9.16 -4.80
CA PHE A 127 15.46 9.87 -5.03
C PHE A 127 15.44 10.67 -6.34
N SER A 128 14.77 10.15 -7.37
CA SER A 128 14.56 10.85 -8.64
C SER A 128 13.72 12.11 -8.44
N MET A 129 12.62 12.00 -7.70
CA MET A 129 11.75 13.14 -7.38
C MET A 129 12.45 14.18 -6.51
N MET A 130 13.25 13.74 -5.53
CA MET A 130 14.05 14.63 -4.68
C MET A 130 15.11 15.37 -5.48
N SER A 131 15.84 14.67 -6.34
CA SER A 131 16.89 15.25 -7.19
C SER A 131 16.34 16.23 -8.22
N ALA A 132 15.18 15.92 -8.82
CA ALA A 132 14.48 16.85 -9.70
C ALA A 132 13.80 18.01 -8.95
N ARG A 133 13.61 17.89 -7.63
CA ARG A 133 12.88 18.86 -6.78
C ARG A 133 11.39 18.93 -7.09
N ALA A 134 10.75 17.77 -7.21
CA ALA A 134 9.30 17.64 -7.40
C ALA A 134 8.53 17.91 -6.09
N PHE A 135 8.72 19.09 -5.49
CA PHE A 135 8.40 19.41 -4.10
C PHE A 135 7.02 20.02 -3.85
N SER A 136 6.20 20.16 -4.89
CA SER A 136 4.84 20.65 -4.79
C SER A 136 4.02 20.17 -5.98
N GLU A 137 2.70 20.34 -5.91
CA GLU A 137 1.80 20.02 -7.03
C GLU A 137 2.15 20.80 -8.32
N LYS A 138 2.61 22.05 -8.18
CA LYS A 138 3.09 22.89 -9.30
C LYS A 138 4.42 22.40 -9.89
N SER A 139 5.13 21.52 -9.20
CA SER A 139 6.35 20.86 -9.66
C SER A 139 6.16 19.35 -9.63
N ALA A 140 4.98 18.86 -10.03
CA ALA A 140 4.70 17.44 -10.04
C ALA A 140 5.28 16.74 -11.28
N VAL A 141 5.61 15.46 -11.11
CA VAL A 141 5.75 14.52 -12.22
C VAL A 141 4.39 14.40 -12.90
N ASP A 142 4.19 15.07 -14.04
CA ASP A 142 2.93 15.03 -14.78
C ASP A 142 2.99 14.01 -15.92
N LEU A 143 2.30 12.89 -15.74
CA LEU A 143 2.28 11.81 -16.72
C LEU A 143 1.38 12.08 -17.93
N ASN A 144 0.64 13.19 -17.97
CA ASN A 144 -0.14 13.61 -19.13
C ASN A 144 0.68 14.47 -20.11
N LYS A 145 1.89 14.88 -19.72
CA LYS A 145 2.78 15.64 -20.61
C LYS A 145 3.20 14.80 -21.81
N ASN A 146 3.72 15.48 -22.83
CA ASN A 146 4.16 14.84 -24.05
C ASN A 146 5.29 13.82 -23.80
N ARG A 147 5.51 12.94 -24.79
CA ARG A 147 6.50 11.87 -24.70
C ARG A 147 7.91 12.38 -24.39
N SER A 148 8.29 13.56 -24.90
CA SER A 148 9.61 14.13 -24.64
C SER A 148 9.83 14.42 -23.15
N VAL A 149 8.84 14.99 -22.45
CA VAL A 149 8.92 15.19 -20.99
C VAL A 149 9.01 13.86 -20.24
N LEU A 150 8.27 12.85 -20.69
CA LEU A 150 8.33 11.51 -20.09
C LEU A 150 9.68 10.81 -20.33
N ASP A 151 10.29 11.01 -21.49
CA ASP A 151 11.65 10.53 -21.80
C ASP A 151 12.70 11.22 -20.91
N ARG A 152 12.53 12.52 -20.64
CA ARG A 152 13.39 13.26 -19.68
C ARG A 152 13.25 12.73 -18.27
N TRP A 153 12.02 12.46 -17.81
CA TRP A 153 11.82 11.78 -16.53
C TRP A 153 12.48 10.40 -16.50
N LYS A 154 12.40 9.63 -17.59
CA LYS A 154 13.09 8.35 -17.70
C LYS A 154 14.61 8.53 -17.50
N SER A 155 15.22 9.53 -18.14
CA SER A 155 16.65 9.83 -17.95
C SER A 155 17.01 10.17 -16.50
N ILE A 156 16.18 10.99 -15.83
CA ILE A 156 16.39 11.32 -14.40
C ILE A 156 16.30 10.06 -13.53
N ILE A 157 15.34 9.19 -13.82
CA ILE A 157 15.13 7.93 -13.08
C ILE A 157 16.30 6.96 -13.29
N ASP A 158 16.75 6.80 -14.54
CA ASP A 158 17.88 5.93 -14.88
C ASP A 158 19.16 6.42 -14.19
N ALA A 159 19.45 7.73 -14.25
CA ALA A 159 20.60 8.33 -13.59
C ALA A 159 20.54 8.16 -12.06
N SER A 160 19.35 8.31 -11.47
CA SER A 160 19.12 8.13 -10.03
C SER A 160 19.33 6.66 -9.63
N SER A 161 18.88 5.72 -10.46
CA SER A 161 19.09 4.29 -10.25
C SER A 161 20.58 3.94 -10.30
N GLU A 162 21.29 4.43 -11.33
CA GLU A 162 22.72 4.19 -11.49
C GLU A 162 23.52 4.75 -10.32
N LYS A 163 23.22 5.99 -9.90
CA LYS A 163 23.88 6.63 -8.75
C LYS A 163 23.63 5.88 -7.44
N LEU A 164 22.38 5.50 -7.14
CA LEU A 164 22.10 4.73 -5.92
C LEU A 164 22.78 3.36 -5.93
N SER A 165 22.86 2.71 -7.10
CA SER A 165 23.59 1.46 -7.24
C SER A 165 25.10 1.61 -7.11
N SER A 166 25.69 2.67 -7.67
CA SER A 166 27.14 2.93 -7.54
C SER A 166 27.53 3.20 -6.09
N LEU A 167 26.64 3.84 -5.32
CA LEU A 167 26.82 4.09 -3.90
C LEU A 167 26.48 2.87 -3.01
N GLY A 168 25.92 1.79 -3.58
CA GLY A 168 25.58 0.56 -2.85
C GLY A 168 24.28 0.63 -2.04
N TYR A 169 23.40 1.61 -2.28
CA TYR A 169 22.10 1.71 -1.60
C TYR A 169 20.99 0.92 -2.28
N VAL A 170 21.22 0.51 -3.53
CA VAL A 170 20.30 -0.26 -4.35
C VAL A 170 21.05 -1.37 -5.07
N SER A 171 20.54 -2.60 -5.01
CA SER A 171 21.10 -3.72 -5.77
C SER A 171 20.75 -3.58 -7.26
N LYS A 172 21.77 -3.64 -8.12
CA LYS A 172 21.59 -3.62 -9.59
C LYS A 172 20.60 -4.68 -10.04
N GLU A 173 20.70 -5.90 -9.52
CA GLU A 173 19.79 -7.01 -9.83
C GLU A 173 18.32 -6.65 -9.56
N LYS A 174 18.04 -6.02 -8.42
CA LYS A 174 16.67 -5.63 -8.02
C LYS A 174 16.07 -4.52 -8.89
N VAL A 175 16.90 -3.75 -9.60
CA VAL A 175 16.47 -2.66 -10.48
C VAL A 175 16.71 -2.94 -11.96
N THR A 176 17.22 -4.11 -12.35
CA THR A 176 17.34 -4.51 -13.77
C THR A 176 16.02 -4.40 -14.53
N ASP A 177 14.92 -4.78 -13.90
CA ASP A 177 13.56 -4.63 -14.42
C ASP A 177 12.82 -3.46 -13.75
N LEU A 178 13.47 -2.29 -13.62
CA LEU A 178 12.89 -1.12 -12.97
C LEU A 178 11.50 -0.78 -13.54
N TYR A 179 11.37 -0.84 -14.86
CA TYR A 179 10.18 -0.45 -15.59
C TYR A 179 9.15 -1.57 -15.81
N GLY A 180 9.48 -2.83 -15.53
CA GLY A 180 8.59 -3.95 -15.82
C GLY A 180 8.43 -4.20 -17.32
N LYS A 181 7.42 -5.03 -17.64
CA LYS A 181 7.06 -5.34 -19.02
C LYS A 181 6.58 -4.08 -19.78
N SER A 182 7.08 -3.93 -21.01
CA SER A 182 6.61 -2.90 -21.93
C SER A 182 5.16 -3.16 -22.33
N GLY A 183 4.36 -2.10 -22.44
CA GLY A 183 2.99 -2.11 -22.93
C GLY A 183 2.70 -0.87 -23.76
N ASN A 184 1.42 -0.57 -23.99
CA ASN A 184 1.03 0.62 -24.76
C ASN A 184 1.26 1.95 -24.01
N GLU A 185 1.48 1.88 -22.69
CA GLU A 185 1.76 3.04 -21.84
C GLU A 185 3.27 3.30 -21.76
N HIS A 186 3.66 4.58 -21.64
CA HIS A 186 5.04 4.96 -21.40
C HIS A 186 5.58 4.33 -20.11
N VAL A 187 6.81 3.82 -20.15
CA VAL A 187 7.42 3.05 -19.04
C VAL A 187 7.44 3.80 -17.70
N VAL A 188 7.67 5.12 -17.73
CA VAL A 188 7.61 5.99 -16.55
C VAL A 188 6.21 5.99 -15.93
N SER A 189 5.17 6.09 -16.76
CA SER A 189 3.80 6.14 -16.27
C SER A 189 3.39 4.81 -15.60
N GLY A 190 3.83 3.69 -16.17
CA GLY A 190 3.69 2.38 -15.55
C GLY A 190 4.43 2.26 -14.22
N LEU A 191 5.65 2.83 -14.12
CA LEU A 191 6.43 2.84 -12.88
C LEU A 191 5.69 3.58 -11.75
N PHE A 192 5.25 4.81 -11.98
CA PHE A 192 4.56 5.61 -10.94
C PHE A 192 3.25 4.98 -10.48
N ARG A 193 2.42 4.45 -11.42
CA ARG A 193 1.13 3.82 -11.08
C ARG A 193 1.25 2.58 -10.19
N ARG A 194 2.34 1.83 -10.30
CA ARG A 194 2.55 0.60 -9.50
C ARG A 194 3.00 0.87 -8.07
N ASN A 195 3.41 2.11 -7.74
CA ASN A 195 3.88 2.49 -6.41
C ASN A 195 2.73 2.88 -5.45
N THR A 196 1.66 2.07 -5.40
CA THR A 196 0.46 2.37 -4.59
C THR A 196 0.70 2.30 -3.08
N GLY A 197 1.75 1.59 -2.63
CA GLY A 197 2.14 1.52 -1.22
C GLY A 197 3.04 2.66 -0.75
N LEU A 198 3.63 3.42 -1.66
CA LEU A 198 4.61 4.46 -1.37
C LEU A 198 4.06 5.63 -0.52
N PRO A 199 2.80 6.10 -0.69
CA PRO A 199 2.21 7.09 0.20
C PRO A 199 2.26 6.65 1.66
N GLY A 200 1.91 5.39 1.96
CA GLY A 200 2.02 4.84 3.31
C GLY A 200 3.46 4.92 3.82
N LYS A 201 4.42 4.34 3.09
CA LYS A 201 5.83 4.26 3.53
C LYS A 201 6.50 5.62 3.74
N THR A 202 6.03 6.66 3.05
CA THR A 202 6.57 8.02 3.13
C THR A 202 5.80 8.94 4.08
N ASN A 203 4.96 8.42 4.97
CA ASN A 203 4.10 9.25 5.83
C ASN A 203 3.26 10.27 5.04
N TRP A 204 2.77 9.83 3.88
CA TRP A 204 1.97 10.60 2.93
C TRP A 204 2.67 11.83 2.35
N ILE A 205 4.00 11.90 2.40
CA ILE A 205 4.78 12.92 1.70
C ILE A 205 4.73 12.67 0.20
N TYR A 206 4.87 11.42 -0.26
CA TYR A 206 4.60 11.09 -1.66
C TYR A 206 3.10 11.17 -1.93
N LYS A 207 2.68 12.10 -2.80
CA LYS A 207 1.29 12.38 -3.13
C LYS A 207 0.97 12.03 -4.57
N TYR A 208 -0.27 11.59 -4.76
CA TYR A 208 -0.94 11.45 -6.05
C TYR A 208 -2.11 12.43 -6.08
N THR A 209 -2.22 13.28 -7.11
CA THR A 209 -3.29 14.28 -7.18
C THR A 209 -4.65 13.73 -7.62
N GLY A 210 -4.69 12.50 -8.16
CA GLY A 210 -5.87 11.99 -8.87
C GLY A 210 -5.80 12.15 -10.39
N GLU A 211 -4.93 13.04 -10.89
CA GLU A 211 -4.85 13.41 -12.30
C GLU A 211 -3.59 12.88 -13.00
N LYS A 212 -3.09 11.71 -12.62
CA LYS A 212 -1.80 11.18 -13.10
C LYS A 212 -0.61 12.12 -12.81
N LYS A 213 -0.68 12.96 -11.78
CA LYS A 213 0.42 13.78 -11.28
C LYS A 213 0.90 13.32 -9.92
N TYR A 214 2.21 13.34 -9.71
CA TYR A 214 2.85 12.89 -8.47
C TYR A 214 3.88 13.90 -7.97
N TYR A 215 3.88 14.18 -6.67
CA TYR A 215 4.82 15.12 -6.06
C TYR A 215 5.18 14.71 -4.63
N LEU A 216 6.20 15.37 -4.07
CA LEU A 216 6.58 15.27 -2.67
C LEU A 216 6.01 16.49 -1.95
N ASP A 217 5.04 16.29 -1.07
CA ASP A 217 4.36 17.33 -0.29
C ASP A 217 5.28 17.90 0.79
N ILE A 218 6.26 18.71 0.37
CA ILE A 218 7.23 19.34 1.27
C ILE A 218 7.18 20.87 1.22
N TYR A 219 6.27 21.45 0.43
CA TYR A 219 6.09 22.90 0.31
C TYR A 219 4.60 23.24 0.34
N ASP A 220 4.21 24.18 1.19
CA ASP A 220 2.79 24.59 1.36
C ASP A 220 2.37 25.83 0.57
N GLY A 221 3.27 26.38 -0.25
CA GLY A 221 3.06 27.66 -0.93
C GLY A 221 3.78 28.84 -0.28
N SER A 222 4.33 28.66 0.92
CA SER A 222 5.09 29.68 1.64
C SER A 222 6.43 29.16 2.15
N GLU A 223 6.45 27.97 2.77
CA GLU A 223 7.63 27.42 3.44
C GLU A 223 7.90 25.98 3.03
N ILE A 224 9.18 25.61 3.05
CA ILE A 224 9.63 24.23 2.80
C ILE A 224 9.80 23.49 4.14
N TYR A 225 9.06 22.39 4.29
CA TYR A 225 9.12 21.49 5.43
C TYR A 225 10.40 20.64 5.42
N ARG A 226 11.50 21.20 5.96
CA ARG A 226 12.81 20.53 6.09
C ARG A 226 12.74 19.14 6.71
N GLU A 227 11.89 18.98 7.71
CA GLU A 227 11.73 17.69 8.41
C GLU A 227 11.21 16.59 7.49
N LYS A 228 10.27 16.91 6.59
CA LYS A 228 9.75 15.95 5.60
C LYS A 228 10.85 15.51 4.63
N LEU A 229 11.65 16.45 4.12
CA LEU A 229 12.76 16.12 3.22
C LEU A 229 13.86 15.30 3.92
N SER A 230 14.18 15.63 5.16
CA SER A 230 15.14 14.89 5.99
C SER A 230 14.67 13.46 6.24
N TYR A 231 13.36 13.27 6.49
CA TYR A 231 12.77 11.94 6.60
C TYR A 231 12.87 11.15 5.29
N LEU A 232 12.65 11.77 4.13
CA LEU A 232 12.82 11.09 2.83
C LEU A 232 14.27 10.63 2.60
N PHE A 233 15.26 11.43 2.99
CA PHE A 233 16.66 11.01 2.98
C PHE A 233 16.91 9.83 3.93
N TRP A 234 16.34 9.90 5.15
CA TRP A 234 16.45 8.83 6.13
C TRP A 234 15.88 7.51 5.60
N ILE A 235 14.68 7.47 5.03
CA ILE A 235 14.09 6.20 4.56
C ILE A 235 14.86 5.58 3.39
N ILE A 236 15.59 6.37 2.59
CA ILE A 236 16.42 5.87 1.49
C ILE A 236 17.73 5.31 2.02
N PHE A 237 18.40 6.06 2.91
CA PHE A 237 19.80 5.81 3.31
C PHE A 237 19.99 5.24 4.71
N GLU A 238 18.95 5.26 5.55
CA GLU A 238 18.93 4.76 6.93
C GLU A 238 20.05 5.35 7.81
N GLY A 239 20.40 6.62 7.53
CA GLY A 239 21.48 7.36 8.17
C GLY A 239 22.89 6.81 7.90
N ASN A 240 23.02 5.80 7.04
CA ASN A 240 24.29 5.12 6.76
C ASN A 240 25.00 5.78 5.58
N VAL A 241 25.34 7.06 5.71
CA VAL A 241 26.00 7.86 4.66
C VAL A 241 27.38 8.31 5.14
N SER A 242 28.44 7.88 4.46
CA SER A 242 29.80 8.34 4.74
C SER A 242 30.02 9.76 4.20
N SER A 243 31.04 10.46 4.71
CA SER A 243 31.36 11.83 4.25
C SER A 243 31.56 11.91 2.73
N GLN A 244 32.23 10.92 2.12
CA GLN A 244 32.44 10.88 0.68
C GLN A 244 31.11 10.72 -0.09
N LYS A 245 30.28 9.73 0.31
CA LYS A 245 28.99 9.47 -0.33
C LYS A 245 28.04 10.66 -0.19
N ARG A 246 28.11 11.38 0.93
CA ARG A 246 27.31 12.58 1.17
C ARG A 246 27.55 13.63 0.08
N ASP A 247 28.81 13.94 -0.20
CA ASP A 247 29.15 14.98 -1.17
C ASP A 247 28.74 14.54 -2.59
N GLU A 248 28.89 13.25 -2.91
CA GLU A 248 28.39 12.67 -4.18
C GLU A 248 26.87 12.75 -4.33
N ILE A 249 26.11 12.52 -3.25
CA ILE A 249 24.64 12.62 -3.26
C ILE A 249 24.20 14.08 -3.47
N ILE A 250 24.79 15.02 -2.74
CA ILE A 250 24.46 16.45 -2.85
C ILE A 250 24.75 16.96 -4.26
N ASN A 251 25.95 16.67 -4.77
CA ASN A 251 26.34 17.09 -6.11
C ASN A 251 25.39 16.52 -7.16
N PHE A 252 25.04 15.23 -7.05
CA PHE A 252 24.08 14.61 -7.96
C PHE A 252 22.71 15.30 -7.92
N CYS A 253 22.14 15.55 -6.74
CA CYS A 253 20.83 16.22 -6.64
C CYS A 253 20.88 17.64 -7.23
N ASN A 254 21.97 18.38 -7.02
CA ASN A 254 22.11 19.73 -7.55
C ASN A 254 22.31 19.72 -9.08
N GLU A 255 23.09 18.77 -9.61
CA GLU A 255 23.28 18.60 -11.05
C GLU A 255 21.99 18.24 -11.77
N ILE A 256 21.20 17.30 -11.23
CA ILE A 256 19.89 16.95 -11.81
C ILE A 256 18.95 18.16 -11.79
N SER A 257 18.90 18.91 -10.68
CA SER A 257 18.06 20.10 -10.63
C SER A 257 18.51 21.14 -11.65
N ALA A 258 19.80 21.51 -11.69
CA ALA A 258 20.30 22.54 -12.58
C ALA A 258 20.14 22.17 -14.06
N ASN A 259 20.42 20.91 -14.41
CA ASN A 259 20.57 20.51 -15.81
C ASN A 259 19.35 19.77 -16.38
N MET A 260 18.49 19.20 -15.55
CA MET A 260 17.37 18.35 -16.02
C MET A 260 15.99 18.84 -15.59
N SER A 261 15.85 19.50 -14.43
CA SER A 261 14.53 19.93 -13.93
C SER A 261 13.83 20.92 -14.85
N ILE A 262 14.59 21.80 -15.50
CA ILE A 262 14.10 22.80 -16.47
C ILE A 262 13.39 22.19 -17.69
N PHE A 263 13.63 20.91 -17.97
CA PHE A 263 13.01 20.21 -19.11
C PHE A 263 11.77 19.41 -18.72
N VAL A 264 11.49 19.26 -17.42
CA VAL A 264 10.36 18.48 -16.92
C VAL A 264 9.32 19.31 -16.18
N PHE A 265 9.67 20.52 -15.75
CA PHE A 265 8.74 21.46 -15.10
C PHE A 265 8.54 22.74 -15.90
N ASP A 266 7.42 23.41 -15.63
CA ASP A 266 7.17 24.76 -16.11
C ASP A 266 8.05 25.75 -15.33
N SER A 267 8.93 26.48 -16.00
CA SER A 267 9.85 27.42 -15.37
C SER A 267 9.15 28.61 -14.70
N THR A 268 7.89 28.90 -15.05
CA THR A 268 7.10 29.96 -14.41
C THR A 268 6.48 29.52 -13.08
N GLU A 269 6.31 28.21 -12.89
CA GLU A 269 5.69 27.64 -11.68
C GLU A 269 6.71 26.92 -10.78
N HIS A 270 7.84 26.49 -11.33
CA HIS A 270 8.89 25.76 -10.61
C HIS A 270 9.84 26.71 -9.88
N LEU A 271 9.70 26.77 -8.56
CA LEU A 271 10.49 27.66 -7.70
C LEU A 271 11.75 27.02 -7.13
N PHE A 272 11.96 25.73 -7.37
CA PHE A 272 12.95 24.96 -6.61
C PHE A 272 14.32 24.87 -7.28
N SER A 273 14.55 25.43 -8.47
CA SER A 273 15.89 25.46 -9.09
C SER A 273 16.85 26.50 -8.48
N MET A 274 16.42 27.26 -7.47
CA MET A 274 17.22 28.32 -6.87
C MET A 274 18.35 27.77 -5.97
N PRO A 275 19.51 28.46 -5.85
CA PRO A 275 20.62 28.02 -4.99
C PRO A 275 20.27 27.82 -3.51
N VAL A 276 19.23 28.50 -3.01
CA VAL A 276 18.72 28.29 -1.65
C VAL A 276 18.25 26.85 -1.42
N CYS A 277 17.73 26.19 -2.45
CA CYS A 277 17.32 24.79 -2.39
C CYS A 277 18.52 23.83 -2.35
N ASP A 278 19.69 24.22 -2.88
CA ASP A 278 20.92 23.42 -2.80
C ASP A 278 21.39 23.30 -1.34
N ILE A 279 21.37 24.43 -0.62
CA ILE A 279 21.70 24.49 0.81
C ILE A 279 20.67 23.67 1.61
N LEU A 280 19.39 23.85 1.31
CA LEU A 280 18.30 23.09 1.93
C LEU A 280 18.50 21.57 1.79
N VAL A 281 18.80 21.09 0.59
CA VAL A 281 19.03 19.66 0.31
C VAL A 281 20.20 19.13 1.13
N LYS A 282 21.31 19.88 1.16
CA LYS A 282 22.48 19.55 1.98
C LYS A 282 22.14 19.47 3.47
N ASP A 283 21.46 20.48 4.01
CA ASP A 283 21.08 20.53 5.42
C ASP A 283 20.17 19.35 5.80
N CYS A 284 19.20 19.02 4.95
CA CYS A 284 18.25 17.94 5.21
C CYS A 284 18.91 16.56 5.14
N LEU A 285 19.86 16.35 4.21
CA LEU A 285 20.66 15.13 4.19
C LEU A 285 21.49 14.99 5.47
N MET A 286 22.11 16.08 5.93
CA MET A 286 22.87 16.10 7.18
C MET A 286 22.00 15.79 8.41
N ASP A 287 20.81 16.39 8.52
CA ASP A 287 19.86 16.08 9.59
C ASP A 287 19.44 14.60 9.55
N SER A 288 19.23 14.02 8.37
CA SER A 288 18.89 12.59 8.24
C SER A 288 19.97 11.66 8.81
N ILE A 289 21.23 12.10 8.82
CA ILE A 289 22.38 11.33 9.33
C ILE A 289 22.56 11.56 10.83
N ILE A 290 22.57 12.83 11.27
CA ILE A 290 22.82 13.23 12.66
C ILE A 290 21.66 12.81 13.56
N SER A 291 20.43 13.00 13.10
CA SER A 291 19.20 12.72 13.85
C SER A 291 18.74 11.26 13.71
N LYS A 292 19.65 10.30 13.48
CA LYS A 292 19.33 8.87 13.29
C LYS A 292 18.33 8.32 14.33
N LYS A 293 18.60 8.53 15.62
CA LYS A 293 17.71 8.07 16.72
C LYS A 293 16.31 8.67 16.67
N LYS A 294 16.18 9.93 16.22
CA LYS A 294 14.87 10.60 16.03
C LYS A 294 14.03 9.84 15.01
N TRP A 295 14.67 9.34 13.97
CA TRP A 295 14.00 8.68 12.86
C TRP A 295 13.72 7.20 13.12
N GLU A 296 14.63 6.50 13.80
CA GLU A 296 14.41 5.12 14.26
C GLU A 296 13.17 4.99 15.15
N ASN A 297 12.86 6.00 15.98
CA ASN A 297 11.67 6.00 16.83
C ASN A 297 10.36 6.31 16.08
N ARG A 298 10.42 6.66 14.78
CA ARG A 298 9.27 7.01 13.94
C ARG A 298 8.91 5.95 12.90
N THR A 299 9.69 4.87 12.83
CA THR A 299 9.57 3.72 11.94
C THR A 299 9.48 2.44 12.74
#